data_AF-A0A953UJ04-F1
#
_entry.id   AF-A0A953UJ04-F1
#
_cell.length_a   1.000
_cell.length_b   1.000
_cell.length_c   1.000
_cell.angle_alpha   90.00
_cell.angle_beta   90.00
_cell.angle_gamma   90.00
#
_symmetry.space_group_name_H-M   'P 1'
#
loop_
_entity.id
_entity.type
_entity.pdbx_description
1 polymer ?
#
loop_
_entity_poly.entity_id
_entity_poly.type
_entity_poly.pdbx_seq_one_letter_code
_entity_poly.pdbx_strand_id
1 'polypeptide(L)'
;MILDLMHVLEKLWKAAYVFHAEGSLQADLWVIDRTLRILFGEVGQVVKGIRQSITKRGLSGPKRQTLNAVANYLYRNRSRMRYNKYLANGWPIASGPVEGACKNLIKDRMERSGMRWTEQMAEAIVQLRAIYLSGDFDRYWQFHIDQDQRRLYPVASAVVPK
;
A
#
# COMPACT_ATOMS: atom_id res chain seq x y z
N MET A 1 2.74 -10.57 8.41
CA MET A 1 1.88 -9.49 7.88
C MET A 1 2.43 -8.13 8.29
N ILE A 2 2.77 -7.28 7.31
CA ILE A 2 3.23 -5.89 7.51
C ILE A 2 2.07 -5.06 8.10
N LEU A 3 2.35 -4.05 8.92
CA LEU A 3 1.35 -3.09 9.38
C LEU A 3 1.24 -1.93 8.40
N ASP A 4 0.03 -1.53 8.05
CA ASP A 4 -0.21 -0.35 7.21
C ASP A 4 0.26 0.94 7.87
N LEU A 5 1.08 1.73 7.15
CA LEU A 5 1.58 3.01 7.60
C LEU A 5 0.46 4.04 7.89
N MET A 6 -0.66 4.00 7.16
CA MET A 6 -1.78 4.94 7.36
C MET A 6 -2.40 4.77 8.76
N HIS A 7 -2.50 3.54 9.27
CA HIS A 7 -2.94 3.31 10.64
C HIS A 7 -1.97 3.86 11.68
N VAL A 8 -0.66 3.81 11.39
CA VAL A 8 0.37 4.39 12.26
C VAL A 8 0.23 5.91 12.29
N LEU A 9 0.08 6.54 11.13
CA LEU A 9 -0.10 7.99 11.01
C LEU A 9 -1.33 8.49 11.76
N GLU A 10 -2.47 7.80 11.66
CA GLU A 10 -3.69 8.14 12.43
C GLU A 10 -3.41 8.17 13.94
N LYS A 11 -2.60 7.24 14.47
CA LYS A 11 -2.22 7.24 15.89
C LYS A 11 -1.22 8.35 16.23
N LEU A 12 -0.28 8.65 15.33
CA LEU A 12 0.66 9.74 15.53
C LEU A 12 -0.05 11.11 15.57
N TRP A 13 -1.02 11.36 14.68
CA TRP A 13 -1.83 12.58 14.71
C TRP A 13 -2.59 12.75 16.02
N LYS A 14 -3.23 11.68 16.51
CA LYS A 14 -3.89 11.67 17.83
C LYS A 14 -2.92 12.04 18.96
N ALA A 15 -1.66 11.62 18.89
CA ALA A 15 -0.65 12.01 19.87
C ALA A 15 -0.15 13.45 19.68
N ALA A 16 0.03 13.90 18.44
CA ALA A 16 0.46 15.27 18.14
C ALA A 16 -0.51 16.31 18.68
N TYR A 17 -1.82 16.07 18.53
CA TYR A 17 -2.87 16.98 19.01
C TYR A 17 -3.01 17.03 20.54
N VAL A 18 -2.32 16.16 21.28
CA VAL A 18 -2.18 16.30 22.74
C VAL A 18 -1.19 17.42 23.09
N PHE A 19 -0.20 17.67 22.22
CA PHE A 19 0.89 18.61 22.45
C PHE A 19 0.74 19.94 21.69
N HIS A 20 0.07 19.91 20.55
CA HIS A 20 0.01 21.01 19.59
C HIS A 20 -1.43 21.21 19.11
N ALA A 21 -1.77 22.43 18.67
CA ALA A 21 -3.09 22.70 18.12
C ALA A 21 -3.31 21.95 16.80
N GLU A 22 -4.55 21.58 16.52
CA GLU A 22 -4.93 20.97 15.24
C GLU A 22 -4.66 21.94 14.07
N GLY A 23 -4.07 21.43 12.99
CA GLY A 23 -3.65 22.23 11.83
C GLY A 23 -2.41 23.12 12.05
N SER A 24 -1.72 22.99 13.20
CA SER A 24 -0.50 23.77 13.45
C SER A 24 0.76 23.14 12.84
N LEU A 25 1.68 23.97 12.37
CA LEU A 25 2.98 23.53 11.84
C LEU A 25 3.75 22.66 12.86
N GLN A 26 3.60 22.92 14.15
CA GLN A 26 4.24 22.12 15.20
C GLN A 26 3.68 20.70 15.27
N ALA A 27 2.37 20.51 15.03
CA ALA A 27 1.77 19.19 14.95
C ALA A 27 2.32 18.42 13.74
N ASP A 28 2.40 19.08 12.58
CA ASP A 28 2.92 18.51 11.34
C ASP A 28 4.37 18.04 11.51
N LEU A 29 5.25 18.93 11.98
CA LEU A 29 6.66 18.63 12.20
C LEU A 29 6.85 17.51 13.22
N TRP A 30 6.01 17.46 14.27
CA TRP A 30 6.03 16.38 15.24
C TRP A 30 5.70 15.05 14.56
N VAL A 31 4.63 14.97 13.76
CA VAL A 31 4.26 13.74 13.07
C VAL A 31 5.32 13.32 12.05
N ILE A 32 5.85 14.26 11.27
CA ILE A 32 6.90 14.00 10.27
C ILE A 32 8.13 13.36 10.93
N ASP A 33 8.67 13.98 11.99
CA ASP A 33 9.86 13.46 12.67
C ASP A 33 9.65 12.02 13.18
N ARG A 34 8.52 11.75 13.85
CA ARG A 34 8.26 10.40 14.40
C ARG A 34 7.97 9.39 13.29
N THR A 35 7.35 9.81 12.20
CA THR A 35 7.14 8.96 11.03
C THR A 35 8.47 8.55 10.42
N LEU A 36 9.38 9.50 10.19
CA LEU A 36 10.72 9.22 9.68
C LEU A 36 11.47 8.23 10.59
N ARG A 37 11.48 8.47 11.90
CA ARG A 37 12.07 7.53 12.88
C ARG A 37 11.48 6.12 12.78
N ILE A 38 10.16 6.01 12.65
CA ILE A 38 9.48 4.71 12.47
C ILE A 38 9.89 4.05 11.15
N LEU A 39 10.00 4.80 10.05
CA LEU A 39 10.47 4.31 8.76
C LEU A 39 11.91 3.80 8.84
N PHE A 40 12.77 4.45 9.64
CA PHE A 40 14.12 4.00 9.94
C PHE A 40 14.20 2.83 10.95
N GLY A 41 13.06 2.32 11.42
CA GLY A 41 13.00 1.17 12.33
C GLY A 41 13.12 1.52 13.82
N GLU A 42 13.08 2.80 14.18
CA GLU A 42 13.23 3.28 15.56
C GLU A 42 11.92 3.29 16.37
N VAL A 43 10.98 2.39 16.06
CA VAL A 43 9.65 2.34 16.70
C VAL A 43 9.76 2.30 18.24
N GLY A 44 10.75 1.56 18.76
CA GLY A 44 11.02 1.50 20.20
C GLY A 44 11.41 2.84 20.82
N GLN A 45 12.20 3.66 20.11
CA GLN A 45 12.58 5.00 20.58
C GLN A 45 11.40 5.97 20.55
N VAL A 46 10.55 5.89 19.53
CA VAL A 46 9.31 6.69 19.46
C VAL A 46 8.38 6.34 20.63
N VAL A 47 8.17 5.05 20.91
CA VAL A 47 7.39 4.59 22.08
C VAL A 47 7.98 5.13 23.39
N LYS A 48 9.30 5.02 23.55
CA LYS A 48 10.01 5.53 24.74
C LYS A 48 9.82 7.04 24.88
N GLY A 49 9.98 7.82 23.81
CA GLY A 49 9.80 9.27 23.82
C GLY A 49 8.39 9.69 24.20
N ILE A 50 7.35 9.01 23.67
CA ILE A 50 5.95 9.27 24.04
C ILE A 50 5.74 9.00 25.54
N ARG A 51 6.17 7.83 26.04
CA ARG A 51 6.03 7.48 27.47
C ARG A 51 6.78 8.46 28.39
N GLN A 52 7.98 8.88 28.01
CA GLN A 52 8.73 9.89 28.75
C GLN A 52 8.03 11.24 28.75
N SER A 53 7.37 11.62 27.65
CA SER A 53 6.62 12.87 27.56
C SER A 53 5.44 12.90 28.52
N ILE A 54 4.77 11.76 28.73
CA ILE A 54 3.71 11.61 29.74
C ILE A 54 4.25 11.92 31.14
N THR A 55 5.33 11.25 31.54
CA THR A 55 5.90 11.39 32.90
C THR A 55 6.51 12.75 33.13
N LYS A 56 7.38 13.22 32.22
CA LYS A 56 8.14 14.48 32.39
C LYS A 56 7.26 15.72 32.36
N ARG A 57 6.13 15.68 31.65
CA ARG A 57 5.18 16.80 31.58
C ARG A 57 4.02 16.66 32.56
N GLY A 58 4.03 15.66 33.43
CA GLY A 58 2.98 15.43 34.43
C GLY A 58 1.58 15.24 33.82
N LEU A 59 1.48 14.67 32.62
CA LEU A 59 0.19 14.55 31.93
C LEU A 59 -0.73 13.57 32.68
N SER A 60 -2.00 13.96 32.81
CA SER A 60 -3.04 13.21 33.50
C SER A 60 -4.32 13.13 32.67
N GLY A 61 -5.31 12.40 33.18
CA GLY A 61 -6.65 12.33 32.58
C GLY A 61 -6.67 11.87 31.11
N PRO A 62 -7.53 12.46 30.27
CA PRO A 62 -7.68 12.07 28.86
C PRO A 62 -6.38 12.14 28.06
N LYS A 63 -5.54 13.17 28.27
CA LYS A 63 -4.26 13.33 27.57
C LYS A 63 -3.32 12.15 27.82
N ARG A 64 -3.20 11.71 29.08
CA ARG A 64 -2.41 10.54 29.45
C ARG A 64 -2.96 9.26 28.84
N GLN A 65 -4.28 9.08 28.84
CA GLN A 65 -4.93 7.91 28.26
C GLN A 65 -4.65 7.82 26.75
N THR A 66 -4.83 8.91 26.01
CA THR A 66 -4.55 8.98 24.57
C THR A 66 -3.10 8.59 24.26
N LEU A 67 -2.13 9.21 24.94
CA LEU A 67 -0.71 8.93 24.67
C LEU A 67 -0.31 7.49 25.05
N ASN A 68 -0.86 6.94 26.15
CA ASN A 68 -0.63 5.55 26.51
C ASN A 68 -1.24 4.58 25.48
N ALA A 69 -2.43 4.87 24.97
CA ALA A 69 -3.06 4.06 23.93
C ALA A 69 -2.21 4.04 22.66
N VAL A 70 -1.72 5.20 22.21
CA VAL A 70 -0.81 5.32 21.06
C VAL A 70 0.50 4.55 21.31
N ALA A 71 1.18 4.80 22.44
CA ALA A 71 2.43 4.11 22.76
C ALA A 71 2.27 2.59 22.83
N ASN A 72 1.16 2.11 23.41
CA ASN A 72 0.86 0.68 23.51
C ASN A 72 0.55 0.07 22.15
N TYR A 73 -0.20 0.77 21.28
CA TYR A 73 -0.47 0.33 19.92
C TYR A 73 0.84 0.13 19.12
N LEU A 74 1.71 1.15 19.13
CA LEU A 74 3.01 1.09 18.45
C LEU A 74 3.89 -0.03 19.02
N TYR A 75 3.95 -0.15 20.35
CA TYR A 75 4.75 -1.19 21.00
C TYR A 75 4.29 -2.61 20.67
N ARG A 76 2.98 -2.87 20.70
CA ARG A 76 2.41 -4.18 20.37
C ARG A 76 2.69 -4.55 18.91
N ASN A 77 2.63 -3.58 17.99
CA ASN A 77 2.81 -3.82 16.57
C ASN A 77 4.26 -3.65 16.07
N ARG A 78 5.23 -3.32 16.92
CA ARG A 78 6.63 -3.03 16.53
C ARG A 78 7.29 -4.10 15.64
N SER A 79 6.95 -5.37 15.81
CA SER A 79 7.49 -6.47 14.99
C SER A 79 6.97 -6.45 13.55
N ARG A 80 5.78 -5.87 13.34
CA ARG A 80 5.10 -5.66 12.05
C ARG A 80 5.40 -4.31 11.42
N MET A 81 6.19 -3.47 12.09
CA MET A 81 6.59 -2.12 11.68
C MET A 81 8.09 -2.05 11.38
N ARG A 82 8.69 -3.16 10.93
CA ARG A 82 10.10 -3.21 10.49
C ARG A 82 10.26 -2.57 9.11
N TYR A 83 9.78 -1.33 8.95
CA TYR A 83 9.66 -0.64 7.67
C TYR A 83 11.00 -0.44 6.98
N ASN A 84 12.08 -0.19 7.74
CA ASN A 84 13.44 -0.13 7.21
C ASN A 84 13.80 -1.40 6.42
N LYS A 85 13.41 -2.58 6.91
CA LYS A 85 13.61 -3.85 6.21
C LYS A 85 12.65 -4.00 5.03
N TYR A 86 11.38 -3.64 5.21
CA TYR A 86 10.37 -3.79 4.16
C TYR A 86 10.70 -2.92 2.95
N LEU A 87 11.08 -1.66 3.17
CA LEU A 87 11.49 -0.74 2.13
C LEU A 87 12.77 -1.19 1.42
N ALA A 88 13.76 -1.69 2.16
CA ALA A 88 14.98 -2.25 1.57
C ALA A 88 14.71 -3.50 0.68
N ASN A 89 13.62 -4.23 0.94
CA ASN A 89 13.20 -5.38 0.12
C ASN A 89 12.15 -4.99 -0.94
N GLY A 90 11.80 -3.71 -1.09
CA GLY A 90 10.78 -3.25 -2.05
C GLY A 90 9.35 -3.66 -1.70
N TRP A 91 9.07 -4.02 -0.45
CA TRP A 91 7.74 -4.47 -0.02
C TRP A 91 6.80 -3.27 0.21
N PRO A 92 5.52 -3.38 -0.18
CA PRO A 92 4.54 -2.34 0.08
C PRO A 92 4.28 -2.19 1.59
N ILE A 93 4.31 -0.94 2.08
CA ILE A 93 4.12 -0.62 3.52
C ILE A 93 2.80 0.10 3.82
N ALA A 94 2.03 0.42 2.78
CA ALA A 94 0.71 1.03 2.87
C ALA A 94 -0.21 0.35 1.83
N SER A 95 -1.51 0.33 2.11
CA SER A 95 -2.53 -0.23 1.21
C SER A 95 -2.78 0.64 -0.01
N GLY A 96 -2.43 1.94 0.04
CA GLY A 96 -2.70 2.91 -1.04
C GLY A 96 -2.30 2.45 -2.44
N PRO A 97 -1.08 1.95 -2.69
CA PRO A 97 -0.70 1.38 -3.98
C PRO A 97 -1.59 0.20 -4.42
N VAL A 98 -1.98 -0.68 -3.49
CA VAL A 98 -2.84 -1.84 -3.75
C VAL A 98 -4.28 -1.40 -4.02
N GLU A 99 -4.83 -0.48 -3.21
CA GLU A 99 -6.16 0.10 -3.39
C GLU A 99 -6.25 0.90 -4.70
N GLY A 100 -5.20 1.65 -5.03
CA GLY A 100 -5.07 2.38 -6.30
C GLY A 100 -5.07 1.44 -7.50
N ALA A 101 -4.30 0.34 -7.42
CA ALA A 101 -4.32 -0.70 -8.45
C ALA A 101 -5.71 -1.33 -8.58
N CYS A 102 -6.36 -1.74 -7.49
CA CYS A 102 -7.71 -2.29 -7.54
C CYS A 102 -8.74 -1.29 -8.12
N LYS A 103 -8.63 -0.01 -7.77
CA LYS A 103 -9.52 1.03 -8.29
C LYS A 103 -9.33 1.23 -9.80
N ASN A 104 -8.08 1.38 -10.25
CA ASN A 104 -7.78 1.65 -11.66
C ASN A 104 -7.94 0.40 -12.56
N LEU A 105 -7.42 -0.74 -12.11
CA LEU A 105 -7.46 -1.98 -12.88
C LEU A 105 -8.88 -2.51 -12.99
N ILE A 106 -9.59 -2.58 -11.85
CA ILE A 106 -10.89 -3.25 -11.73
C ILE A 106 -12.02 -2.23 -11.81
N LYS A 107 -12.16 -1.32 -10.83
CA LYS A 107 -13.38 -0.49 -10.70
C LYS A 107 -13.63 0.41 -11.91
N ASP A 108 -12.58 1.07 -12.41
CA ASP A 108 -12.66 1.98 -13.56
C ASP A 108 -13.25 1.32 -14.83
N ARG A 109 -13.11 0.00 -14.97
CA ARG A 109 -13.63 -0.74 -16.12
C ARG A 109 -14.78 -1.67 -15.82
N MET A 110 -14.94 -2.14 -14.59
CA MET A 110 -15.92 -3.18 -14.28
C MET A 110 -17.22 -2.61 -13.70
N GLU A 111 -17.21 -1.37 -13.19
CA GLU A 111 -18.33 -0.78 -12.46
C GLU A 111 -19.01 0.42 -13.17
N ARG A 112 -18.78 0.64 -14.47
CA ARG A 112 -19.47 1.71 -15.23
C ARG A 112 -20.89 1.29 -15.63
N SER A 113 -21.76 2.29 -15.82
CA SER A 113 -23.15 2.06 -16.24
C SER A 113 -23.24 1.28 -17.56
N GLY A 114 -24.16 0.32 -17.61
CA GLY A 114 -24.40 -0.53 -18.79
C GLY A 114 -23.47 -1.73 -18.95
N MET A 115 -22.53 -1.94 -18.03
CA MET A 115 -21.60 -3.06 -18.09
C MET A 115 -22.22 -4.36 -17.59
N ARG A 116 -22.13 -5.41 -18.40
CA ARG A 116 -22.49 -6.78 -18.04
C ARG A 116 -21.37 -7.69 -18.50
N TRP A 117 -20.84 -8.48 -17.57
CA TRP A 117 -19.73 -9.37 -17.80
C TRP A 117 -20.10 -10.79 -17.40
N THR A 118 -19.73 -11.76 -18.21
CA THR A 118 -19.52 -13.12 -17.71
C THR A 118 -18.17 -13.18 -17.01
N GLU A 119 -17.97 -14.13 -16.10
CA GLU A 119 -16.71 -14.27 -15.36
C GLU A 119 -15.49 -14.40 -16.29
N GLN A 120 -15.62 -15.23 -17.34
CA GLN A 120 -14.57 -15.42 -18.35
C GLN A 120 -14.21 -14.12 -19.08
N MET A 121 -15.22 -13.31 -19.44
CA MET A 121 -14.99 -12.07 -20.16
C MET A 121 -14.44 -10.97 -19.24
N ALA A 122 -14.87 -10.96 -17.98
CA ALA A 122 -14.32 -10.10 -16.93
C ALA A 122 -12.83 -10.39 -16.73
N GLU A 123 -12.47 -11.66 -16.57
CA GLU A 123 -11.08 -12.08 -16.37
C GLU A 123 -10.20 -11.69 -17.57
N ALA A 124 -10.63 -12.00 -18.80
CA ALA A 124 -9.88 -11.67 -20.01
C ALA A 124 -9.61 -10.15 -20.12
N ILE A 125 -10.61 -9.32 -19.83
CA ILE A 125 -10.48 -7.85 -19.87
C ILE A 125 -9.57 -7.33 -18.76
N VAL A 126 -9.66 -7.89 -17.55
CA VAL A 126 -8.79 -7.52 -16.43
C VAL A 126 -7.34 -7.88 -16.73
N GLN A 127 -7.07 -9.07 -17.27
CA GLN A 127 -5.72 -9.50 -17.66
C GLN A 127 -5.13 -8.59 -18.75
N LEU A 128 -5.92 -8.29 -19.80
CA LEU A 128 -5.49 -7.36 -20.85
C LEU A 128 -5.19 -5.96 -20.31
N ARG A 129 -6.02 -5.45 -19.39
CA ARG A 129 -5.78 -4.16 -18.72
C ARG A 129 -4.55 -4.19 -17.82
N ALA A 130 -4.28 -5.30 -17.14
CA ALA A 130 -3.09 -5.42 -16.30
C ALA A 130 -1.82 -5.27 -17.15
N ILE A 131 -1.77 -5.95 -18.29
CA ILE A 131 -0.69 -5.85 -19.28
C ILE A 131 -0.57 -4.43 -19.85
N TYR A 132 -1.70 -3.78 -20.13
CA TYR A 132 -1.71 -2.41 -20.63
C TYR A 132 -1.19 -1.40 -19.59
N LEU A 133 -1.67 -1.48 -18.35
CA LEU A 133 -1.29 -0.57 -17.27
C LEU A 133 0.14 -0.81 -16.76
N SER A 134 0.69 -2.02 -16.93
CA SER A 134 2.10 -2.31 -16.65
C SER A 134 3.06 -1.81 -17.73
N GLY A 135 2.54 -1.40 -18.90
CA GLY A 135 3.34 -0.99 -20.05
C GLY A 135 3.86 -2.16 -20.90
N ASP A 136 3.40 -3.38 -20.65
CA ASP A 136 3.85 -4.60 -21.34
C ASP A 136 3.03 -4.92 -22.60
N PHE A 137 2.09 -4.06 -22.99
CA PHE A 137 1.14 -4.31 -24.08
C PHE A 137 1.83 -4.65 -25.40
N ASP A 138 2.80 -3.84 -25.83
CA ASP A 138 3.45 -4.04 -27.14
C ASP A 138 4.19 -5.38 -27.19
N ARG A 139 4.86 -5.74 -26.09
CA ARG A 139 5.57 -7.01 -25.96
C ARG A 139 4.58 -8.19 -25.98
N TYR A 140 3.50 -8.09 -25.22
CA TYR A 140 2.47 -9.12 -25.20
C TYR A 140 1.77 -9.26 -26.56
N TRP A 141 1.50 -8.15 -27.24
CA TRP A 141 0.80 -8.15 -28.51
C TRP A 141 1.60 -8.86 -29.60
N GLN A 142 2.91 -8.61 -29.67
CA GLN A 142 3.82 -9.36 -30.53
C GLN A 142 3.79 -10.86 -30.23
N PHE A 143 3.93 -11.23 -28.95
CA PHE A 143 3.83 -12.63 -28.52
C PHE A 143 2.49 -13.26 -28.92
N HIS A 144 1.38 -12.56 -28.73
CA HIS A 144 0.05 -13.05 -29.05
C HIS A 144 -0.11 -13.32 -30.55
N ILE A 145 0.34 -12.39 -31.41
CA ILE A 145 0.34 -12.57 -32.86
C ILE A 145 1.14 -13.82 -33.26
N ASP A 146 2.36 -13.99 -32.72
CA ASP A 146 3.21 -15.13 -33.03
C ASP A 146 2.56 -16.47 -32.63
N GLN A 147 1.90 -16.51 -31.46
CA GLN A 147 1.17 -17.71 -31.01
C GLN A 147 -0.03 -18.00 -31.89
N ASP A 148 -0.80 -16.98 -32.27
CA ASP A 148 -1.98 -17.14 -33.12
C ASP A 148 -1.61 -17.60 -34.53
N GLN A 149 -0.52 -17.09 -35.09
CA GLN A 149 0.02 -17.57 -36.37
C GLN A 149 0.40 -19.06 -36.31
N ARG A 150 1.08 -19.49 -35.25
CA ARG A 150 1.44 -20.91 -35.06
C ARG A 150 0.21 -21.81 -34.89
N ARG A 151 -0.84 -21.31 -34.23
CA ARG A 151 -2.09 -22.04 -34.02
C ARG A 151 -2.90 -22.20 -35.31
N LEU A 152 -3.00 -21.14 -36.11
CA LEU A 152 -3.80 -21.12 -37.34
C LEU A 152 -3.08 -21.78 -38.52
N TYR A 153 -1.75 -21.70 -38.56
CA TYR A 153 -0.92 -22.26 -39.62
C TYR A 153 0.14 -23.22 -39.04
N PRO A 154 -0.28 -24.36 -38.47
CA PRO A 154 0.66 -25.38 -38.05
C PRO A 154 1.46 -25.88 -39.26
N VAL A 155 2.76 -26.10 -39.06
CA VAL A 155 3.78 -26.40 -40.09
C VAL A 155 3.43 -27.59 -41.02
N ALA A 156 2.39 -28.37 -40.71
CA ALA A 156 1.94 -29.53 -41.48
C ALA A 156 1.13 -29.23 -42.76
N SER A 157 0.80 -27.97 -43.08
CA SER A 157 0.02 -27.66 -44.31
C SER A 157 0.88 -27.43 -45.57
N ALA A 158 2.19 -27.57 -45.49
CA ALA A 158 3.06 -27.53 -46.67
C ALA A 158 3.46 -28.95 -47.08
N VAL A 159 2.92 -29.38 -48.22
CA VAL A 159 3.34 -30.46 -49.14
C VAL A 159 2.29 -31.56 -49.29
N VAL A 160 1.37 -31.36 -50.24
CA VAL A 160 0.80 -32.46 -51.03
C VAL A 160 1.55 -32.45 -52.37
N PRO A 161 2.44 -33.40 -52.66
CA PRO A 161 3.04 -33.53 -53.98
C PRO A 161 1.98 -33.99 -54.98
N LYS A 162 2.01 -33.40 -56.18
CA LYS A 162 1.25 -33.86 -57.36
C LYS A 162 1.79 -35.18 -57.87
#